data_AF-A0A8T4EA09-F1
#
_entry.id   AF-A0A8T4EA09-F1
#
_cell.length_a   1.000
_cell.length_b   1.000
_cell.length_c   1.000
_cell.angle_alpha   90.00
_cell.angle_beta   90.00
_cell.angle_gamma   90.00
#
_symmetry.space_group_name_H-M   'P 1'
#
loop_
_entity.id
_entity.type
_entity.pdbx_description
1 polymer ?
#
loop_
_entity_poly.entity_id
_entity_poly.type
_entity_poly.pdbx_seq_one_letter_code
_entity_poly.pdbx_strand_id
1 'polypeptide(L)' 'MTMSDLSKNAQCVLRILESSESLTTTEILELAHTDEYAELCTDCAGGDAFVAAANLLVEKGMITKRFGKGGYHWQLVRD' A
#
# COMPACT_ATOMS: atom_id res chain seq x y z
N MET A 1 -12.83 12.96 4.33
CA MET A 1 -11.60 12.87 3.53
C MET A 1 -11.88 11.84 2.46
N THR A 2 -11.84 12.23 1.18
CA THR A 2 -12.14 11.31 0.08
C THR A 2 -10.84 10.75 -0.49
N MET A 3 -10.91 9.60 -1.18
CA MET A 3 -9.74 8.92 -1.75
C MET A 3 -8.90 9.84 -2.68
N SER A 4 -9.53 10.87 -3.25
CA SER A 4 -8.93 11.93 -4.05
C SER A 4 -7.95 12.86 -3.31
N ASP A 5 -8.00 12.92 -1.98
CA ASP A 5 -7.13 13.79 -1.17
C ASP A 5 -5.76 13.14 -0.87
N LEU A 6 -5.60 11.87 -1.22
CA LEU A 6 -4.39 11.10 -1.00
C LEU A 6 -3.41 11.27 -2.16
N SER A 7 -2.11 11.14 -1.89
CA SER A 7 -1.10 11.07 -2.95
C SER A 7 -1.35 9.85 -3.85
N LYS A 8 -0.88 9.90 -5.11
CA LYS A 8 -0.98 8.75 -6.03
C LYS A 8 -0.43 7.45 -5.43
N ASN A 9 0.69 7.53 -4.71
CA ASN A 9 1.27 6.39 -4.01
C ASN A 9 0.34 5.85 -2.90
N ALA A 10 -0.26 6.72 -2.09
CA ALA A 10 -1.21 6.29 -1.07
C ALA A 10 -2.49 5.69 -1.68
N GLN A 11 -2.97 6.25 -2.79
CA GLN A 11 -4.07 5.64 -3.55
C GLN A 11 -3.67 4.26 -4.09
N CYS A 12 -2.46 4.12 -4.63
CA CYS A 12 -1.99 2.84 -5.16
C CYS A 12 -1.91 1.76 -4.07
N VAL A 13 -1.34 2.09 -2.91
CA VAL A 13 -1.25 1.15 -1.78
C VAL A 13 -2.64 0.68 -1.35
N LEU A 14 -3.62 1.58 -1.27
CA LEU A 14 -5.00 1.20 -0.92
C LEU A 14 -5.60 0.27 -1.98
N ARG A 15 -5.44 0.59 -3.27
CA ARG A 15 -5.96 -0.24 -4.36
C ARG A 15 -5.36 -1.65 -4.37
N ILE A 16 -4.06 -1.77 -4.13
CA ILE A 16 -3.39 -3.07 -4.02
C ILE A 16 -3.91 -3.85 -2.80
N LEU A 17 -4.14 -3.17 -1.67
CA LEU A 17 -4.66 -3.82 -0.47
C LEU A 17 -6.18 -4.09 -0.53
N GLU A 18 -6.93 -3.48 -1.45
CA GLU A 18 -8.33 -3.83 -1.72
C GLU A 18 -8.48 -5.22 -2.34
N SER A 19 -7.48 -5.68 -3.09
CA SER A 19 -7.51 -6.97 -3.81
C SER A 19 -7.01 -8.17 -3.00
N SER A 20 -6.51 -7.96 -1.77
CA SER A 20 -5.98 -9.01 -0.90
C SER A 20 -6.35 -8.81 0.57
N GLU A 21 -6.33 -9.88 1.37
CA GLU A 21 -6.53 -9.80 2.82
C GLU A 21 -5.30 -9.22 3.53
N SER A 22 -4.10 -9.58 3.08
CA SER A 22 -2.83 -9.15 3.66
C SER A 22 -1.71 -9.38 2.66
N LEU A 23 -0.76 -8.44 2.57
CA LEU A 23 0.40 -8.54 1.70
C LEU A 23 1.68 -8.06 2.40
N THR A 24 2.80 -8.70 2.10
CA THR A 24 4.12 -8.22 2.50
C THR A 24 4.54 -7.00 1.68
N THR A 25 5.51 -6.23 2.19
CA THR A 25 6.11 -5.14 1.40
C THR A 25 6.61 -5.62 0.04
N THR A 26 7.23 -6.79 -0.05
CA THR A 26 7.75 -7.34 -1.30
C THR A 26 6.62 -7.63 -2.28
N GLU A 27 5.56 -8.31 -1.86
CA GLU A 27 4.41 -8.62 -2.71
C GLU A 27 3.72 -7.35 -3.22
N ILE A 28 3.61 -6.31 -2.38
CA ILE A 28 3.03 -5.03 -2.79
C ILE A 28 3.91 -4.36 -3.84
N LEU A 29 5.24 -4.38 -3.65
CA LEU A 29 6.16 -3.82 -4.65
C LEU A 29 6.10 -4.60 -5.96
N GLU A 30 6.01 -5.93 -5.93
CA GLU A 30 5.84 -6.74 -7.14
C GLU A 30 4.53 -6.40 -7.87
N LEU A 31 3.42 -6.26 -7.14
CA LEU A 31 2.13 -5.84 -7.70
C LEU A 31 2.17 -4.41 -8.24
N ALA A 32 2.87 -3.50 -7.57
CA ALA A 32 3.04 -2.11 -8.02
C ALA A 32 3.73 -1.99 -9.39
N HIS A 33 4.51 -3.00 -9.79
CA HIS A 33 5.17 -3.05 -11.09
C HIS A 33 4.33 -3.72 -12.19
N THR A 34 3.16 -4.29 -11.88
CA THR A 34 2.31 -4.90 -12.91
C THR A 34 1.56 -3.82 -13.70
N ASP A 35 1.20 -4.13 -14.94
CA ASP A 35 0.47 -3.20 -15.82
C ASP A 35 -0.84 -2.68 -15.21
N GLU A 36 -1.45 -3.46 -14.31
CA GLU A 36 -2.69 -3.08 -13.60
C GLU A 36 -2.49 -1.88 -12.67
N TYR A 37 -1.31 -1.76 -12.05
CA TYR A 37 -1.02 -0.72 -11.07
C TYR A 37 0.03 0.28 -11.53
N ALA A 38 0.79 0.01 -12.60
CA ALA A 38 1.90 0.84 -13.05
C ALA A 38 1.53 2.32 -13.31
N GLU A 39 0.32 2.59 -13.81
CA GLU A 39 -0.15 3.97 -14.03
C GLU A 39 -0.44 4.71 -12.71
N LEU A 40 -0.82 3.98 -11.66
CA LEU A 40 -1.17 4.51 -10.34
C LEU A 40 0.04 4.55 -9.40
N CYS A 41 0.94 3.58 -9.52
CA CYS A 41 2.13 3.34 -8.70
C CYS A 41 3.42 3.91 -9.33
N THR A 42 3.33 5.01 -10.08
CA THR A 42 4.45 5.54 -10.88
C THR A 42 5.74 5.75 -10.06
N ASP A 43 5.61 6.25 -8.83
CA ASP A 43 6.74 6.47 -7.90
C ASP A 43 6.72 5.50 -6.70
N CYS A 44 5.73 4.60 -6.63
CA CYS A 44 5.54 3.71 -5.48
C CYS A 44 6.35 2.41 -5.60
N ALA A 45 6.91 2.14 -6.78
CA ALA A 45 7.84 1.05 -7.06
C ALA A 45 9.14 1.12 -6.24
N GLY A 46 9.48 2.29 -5.70
CA GLY A 46 10.60 2.45 -4.76
C GLY A 46 10.18 2.08 -3.34
N GLY A 47 10.88 1.14 -2.71
CA GLY A 47 10.58 0.68 -1.35
C GLY A 47 10.42 1.80 -0.32
N ASP A 48 11.24 2.84 -0.39
CA ASP A 48 11.15 4.00 0.53
C ASP A 48 9.89 4.83 0.31
N ALA A 49 9.50 5.04 -0.96
CA ALA A 49 8.28 5.79 -1.31
C ALA A 49 7.02 5.03 -0.89
N PHE A 50 7.03 3.70 -1.05
CA PHE A 50 5.98 2.83 -0.52
C PHE A 50 5.87 2.96 1.00
N VAL A 51 6.98 2.80 1.73
CA VAL A 51 6.97 2.84 3.20
C VAL A 51 6.46 4.19 3.72
N ALA A 52 6.87 5.30 3.10
CA ALA A 52 6.37 6.63 3.46
C ALA A 52 4.85 6.76 3.25
N ALA A 53 4.34 6.31 2.10
CA ALA A 53 2.91 6.35 1.81
C ALA A 53 2.11 5.42 2.75
N ALA A 54 2.61 4.21 2.98
CA ALA A 54 1.97 3.22 3.84
C ALA A 54 1.94 3.69 5.31
N ASN A 55 3.00 4.31 5.82
CA ASN A 55 2.99 4.88 7.18
C ASN A 55 1.96 6.01 7.31
N LEU A 56 1.82 6.88 6.30
CA LEU A 56 0.79 7.93 6.30
C LEU A 56 -0.63 7.34 6.33
N LEU A 57 -0.85 6.21 5.66
CA LEU A 57 -2.13 5.49 5.71
C LEU A 57 -2.38 4.82 7.06
N VAL A 58 -1.33 4.32 7.73
CA VAL A 58 -1.40 3.78 9.10
C VAL A 58 -1.76 4.88 10.10
N GLU A 59 -1.10 6.04 10.01
CA GLU A 59 -1.40 7.20 10.86
C GLU A 59 -2.86 7.68 10.71
N LYS A 60 -3.41 7.53 9.49
CA LYS A 60 -4.82 7.83 9.19
C LYS A 60 -5.79 6.72 9.57
N GLY A 61 -5.30 5.59 10.09
CA GLY A 61 -6.12 4.44 10.48
C GLY A 61 -6.76 3.68 9.31
N MET A 62 -6.28 3.89 8.07
CA MET A 62 -6.84 3.25 6.88
C MET A 62 -6.27 1.85 6.64
N ILE A 63 -5.00 1.66 6.99
CA ILE A 63 -4.32 0.36 6.90
C ILE A 63 -3.61 0.07 8.21
N THR A 64 -3.28 -1.19 8.46
CA THR A 64 -2.46 -1.60 9.59
C THR A 64 -1.30 -2.46 9.12
N LYS A 65 -0.24 -2.51 9.93
CA LYS A 65 0.93 -3.35 9.70
C LYS A 65 1.16 -4.28 10.88
N ARG A 66 1.50 -5.53 10.60
CA ARG A 66 1.91 -6.52 11.60
C ARG A 66 3.22 -7.16 11.19
N PHE A 67 4.15 -7.29 12.13
CA PHE A 67 5.38 -8.00 11.87
C PHE A 67 5.13 -9.51 11.92
N GLY A 68 5.56 -10.23 10.88
CA GLY A 68 5.32 -11.65 10.71
C GLY A 68 6.43 -12.33 9.92
N LYS A 69 6.17 -13.58 9.51
CA LYS A 69 7.13 -14.35 8.71
C LYS A 69 7.25 -13.73 7.32
N GLY A 70 8.44 -13.25 6.98
CA GLY A 70 8.69 -12.57 5.70
C GLY A 70 8.65 -11.04 5.78
N GLY A 71 8.45 -10.46 6.98
CA GLY A 71 8.55 -9.02 7.22
C GLY A 71 7.25 -8.39 7.69
N TYR A 72 7.02 -7.13 7.30
CA TYR A 72 5.76 -6.44 7.59
C TYR A 72 4.67 -6.88 6.63
N HIS A 73 3.55 -7.31 7.20
CA HIS A 73 2.30 -7.58 6.52
C HIS A 73 1.38 -6.38 6.67
N TRP A 74 0.88 -5.89 5.55
CA TRP A 74 -0.01 -4.75 5.43
C TRP A 74 -1.39 -5.22 5.04
N GLN A 75 -2.41 -4.60 5.64
CA GLN A 75 -3.80 -4.95 5.40
C GLN A 75 -4.68 -3.72 5.61
N LEU A 76 -5.82 -3.65 4.90
CA LEU A 76 -6.83 -2.62 5.16
C LEU A 76 -7.41 -2.79 6.56
N VAL A 77 -7.69 -1.68 7.23
CA VAL A 77 -8.57 -1.69 8.40
C VAL A 77 -10.00 -1.82 7.86
N ARG A 78 -10.66 -2.94 8.16
CA ARG A 78 -12.07 -3.14 7.88
C ARG A 78 -12.83 -3.01 9.20
N ASP A 79 -13.88 -2.20 9.21
CA ASP A 79 -14.85 -2.10 10.32
C ASP A 79 -15.65 -3.41 10.47
#